data_AF-A0A0A9XVR0-F1
#
_entry.id   AF-A0A0A9XVR0-F1
#
_cell.length_a   1.000
_cell.length_b   1.000
_cell.length_c   1.000
_cell.angle_alpha   90.00
_cell.angle_beta   90.00
_cell.angle_gamma   90.00
#
_symmetry.space_group_name_H-M   'P 1'
#
loop_
_entity.id
_entity.type
_entity.pdbx_description
1 polymer ?
#
loop_
_entity_poly.entity_id
_entity_poly.type
_entity_poly.pdbx_seq_one_letter_code
_entity_poly.pdbx_strand_id
1 'polypeptide(L)'
;MGAEDVMYLEGMDQHRGWFQSSSILSFCMQHRLPFKYLVSHGFVLDELGNKMSKSLGNVVSVQHLLRRALDDVPETKSWSQVLYNTFAGKITLDVLRMWVASADYTHDITISVPALQEAQDTVYRWRSMLRFILGCIHNDEIVDRV
;
A
#
# COMPACT_ATOMS: atom_id res chain seq x y z
N MET A 1 23.01 -12.02 21.75
CA MET A 1 21.67 -12.00 21.13
C MET A 1 21.72 -11.04 19.95
N GLY A 2 22.10 -11.57 18.77
CA GLY A 2 22.38 -10.81 17.55
C GLY A 2 21.13 -10.58 16.71
N ALA A 3 21.23 -9.73 15.67
CA ALA A 3 20.17 -9.35 14.72
C ALA A 3 19.79 -10.50 13.77
N GLU A 4 19.64 -11.71 14.31
CA GLU A 4 19.49 -12.93 13.52
C GLU A 4 18.24 -12.90 12.63
N ASP A 5 17.24 -12.06 12.92
CA ASP A 5 16.02 -11.91 12.11
C ASP A 5 15.53 -10.45 12.01
N VAL A 6 16.42 -9.47 11.86
CA VAL A 6 16.03 -8.07 11.62
C VAL A 6 16.09 -7.73 10.13
N MET A 7 15.01 -7.16 9.58
CA MET A 7 14.94 -6.66 8.21
C MET A 7 14.73 -5.14 8.19
N TYR A 8 15.46 -4.45 7.33
CA TYR A 8 15.21 -3.04 6.99
C TYR A 8 14.43 -2.98 5.67
N LEU A 9 13.37 -2.15 5.65
CA LEU A 9 12.51 -1.92 4.48
C LEU A 9 12.21 -0.42 4.39
N GLU A 10 12.77 0.26 3.39
CA GLU A 10 12.54 1.68 3.14
C GLU A 10 12.71 2.01 1.64
N GLY A 11 12.48 3.26 1.26
CA GLY A 11 12.70 3.75 -0.10
C GLY A 11 14.19 3.75 -0.52
N MET A 12 14.42 3.65 -1.84
CA MET A 12 15.76 3.67 -2.44
C MET A 12 16.58 4.95 -2.11
N ASP A 13 15.94 6.07 -1.78
CA ASP A 13 16.62 7.28 -1.31
C ASP A 13 17.40 7.07 0.01
N GLN A 14 17.06 6.06 0.81
CA GLN A 14 17.66 5.84 2.12
C GLN A 14 19.04 5.19 2.06
N HIS A 15 19.52 4.72 0.89
CA HIS A 15 20.87 4.17 0.73
C HIS A 15 21.98 5.15 1.13
N ARG A 16 21.80 6.44 0.85
CA ARG A 16 22.77 7.51 1.20
C ARG A 16 22.39 8.25 2.49
N GLY A 17 21.35 7.78 3.18
CA GLY A 17 20.81 8.39 4.38
C GLY A 17 20.80 7.37 5.50
N TRP A 18 19.59 6.97 5.88
CA TRP A 18 19.35 6.17 7.07
C TRP A 18 20.06 4.80 7.06
N PHE A 19 20.14 4.12 5.91
CA PHE A 19 20.85 2.82 5.84
C PHE A 19 22.35 2.98 6.09
N GLN A 20 22.97 4.01 5.53
CA GLN A 20 24.40 4.25 5.69
C GLN A 20 24.74 4.69 7.12
N SER A 21 23.98 5.62 7.68
CA SER A 21 24.24 6.14 9.03
C SER A 21 24.04 5.06 10.11
N SER A 22 22.96 4.28 10.01
CA SER A 22 22.70 3.17 10.94
C SER A 22 23.74 2.05 10.83
N SER A 23 24.17 1.70 9.61
CA SER A 23 25.17 0.65 9.40
C SER A 23 26.54 1.05 9.95
N ILE A 24 26.99 2.28 9.70
CA ILE A 24 28.26 2.79 10.23
C ILE A 24 28.22 2.79 11.76
N LEU A 25 27.16 3.33 12.36
CA LEU A 25 27.04 3.43 13.81
C LEU A 25 26.99 2.03 14.47
N SER A 26 26.24 1.10 13.89
CA SER A 26 26.18 -0.28 14.39
C SER A 26 27.52 -0.99 14.27
N PHE A 27 28.23 -0.80 13.16
CA PHE A 27 29.55 -1.39 12.97
C PHE A 27 30.59 -0.81 13.95
N CYS A 28 30.56 0.49 14.22
CA CYS A 28 31.44 1.12 15.20
C CYS A 28 31.17 0.66 16.64
N MET A 29 29.91 0.42 17.01
CA MET A 29 29.52 0.10 18.39
C MET A 29 29.49 -1.41 18.68
N GLN A 30 29.11 -2.22 17.70
CA GLN A 30 28.79 -3.64 17.87
C GLN A 30 29.54 -4.54 16.88
N HIS A 31 30.38 -3.98 16.00
CA HIS A 31 31.15 -4.71 14.99
C HIS A 31 30.31 -5.62 14.09
N ARG A 32 29.06 -5.25 13.83
CA ARG A 32 28.11 -5.98 12.99
C ARG A 32 27.12 -5.01 12.34
N LEU A 33 26.42 -5.48 11.30
CA LEU A 33 25.32 -4.74 10.71
C LEU A 33 24.08 -4.81 11.61
N PRO A 34 23.21 -3.77 11.57
CA PRO A 34 22.02 -3.72 12.42
C PRO A 34 20.85 -4.56 11.87
N PHE A 35 21.00 -5.12 10.67
CA PHE A 35 20.01 -5.96 9.99
C PHE A 35 20.69 -7.15 9.30
N LYS A 36 19.89 -8.17 9.02
CA LYS A 36 20.26 -9.34 8.20
C LYS A 36 19.76 -9.21 6.76
N TYR A 37 18.59 -8.60 6.58
CA TYR A 37 17.99 -8.38 5.27
C TYR A 37 17.75 -6.88 5.05
N LEU A 38 18.04 -6.43 3.84
CA LEU A 38 17.77 -5.06 3.39
C LEU A 38 16.91 -5.15 2.14
N VAL A 39 15.72 -4.58 2.19
CA VAL A 39 14.81 -4.47 1.05
C VAL A 39 14.59 -2.98 0.80
N SER A 40 14.82 -2.56 -0.44
CA SER A 40 14.54 -1.18 -0.87
C SER A 40 13.44 -1.20 -1.92
N HIS A 41 12.51 -0.25 -1.84
CA HIS A 41 11.48 -0.07 -2.86
C HIS A 41 11.67 1.24 -3.64
N GLY A 42 11.14 1.28 -4.87
CA GLY A 42 11.09 2.49 -5.69
C GLY A 42 10.14 3.55 -5.15
N PHE A 43 10.07 4.68 -5.85
CA PHE A 43 9.11 5.74 -5.56
C PHE A 43 7.74 5.43 -6.13
N VAL A 44 6.71 5.99 -5.48
CA VAL A 44 5.39 6.06 -6.09
C VAL A 44 5.29 7.33 -6.94
N LEU A 45 4.96 7.15 -8.21
CA LEU A 45 4.80 8.20 -9.22
C LEU A 45 3.32 8.47 -9.46
N ASP A 46 3.00 9.70 -9.89
CA ASP A 46 1.66 10.03 -10.41
C ASP A 46 1.44 9.41 -11.80
N GLU A 47 0.22 9.52 -12.34
CA GLU A 47 -0.13 8.96 -13.66
C GLU A 47 0.72 9.53 -14.81
N LEU A 48 1.33 10.70 -14.63
CA LEU A 48 2.21 11.34 -15.60
C LEU A 48 3.67 10.91 -15.43
N GLY A 49 3.98 10.03 -14.48
CA GLY A 49 5.32 9.54 -14.19
C GLY A 49 6.16 10.51 -13.34
N ASN A 50 5.56 11.56 -12.76
CA ASN A 50 6.29 12.45 -11.87
C ASN A 50 6.29 11.90 -10.45
N LYS A 51 7.42 12.04 -9.75
CA LYS A 51 7.51 11.70 -8.33
C LYS A 51 6.49 12.50 -7.52
N MET A 52 5.73 11.82 -6.67
CA MET A 52 4.77 12.49 -5.80
C MET A 52 5.48 13.40 -4.80
N SER A 53 5.03 14.65 -4.69
CA SER A 53 5.55 15.63 -3.73
C SER A 53 4.47 16.59 -3.24
N LYS A 54 4.54 16.99 -1.97
CA LYS A 54 3.56 17.90 -1.36
C LYS A 54 3.52 19.27 -2.06
N SER A 55 4.66 19.72 -2.58
CA SER A 55 4.78 20.99 -3.31
C SER A 55 4.12 20.95 -4.69
N LEU A 56 4.17 19.81 -5.40
CA LEU A 56 3.49 19.63 -6.69
C LEU A 56 1.99 19.36 -6.54
N GLY A 57 1.50 19.06 -5.32
CA GLY A 57 0.08 18.76 -5.07
C GLY A 57 -0.40 17.44 -5.69
N ASN A 58 0.51 16.64 -6.25
CA ASN A 58 0.23 15.33 -6.85
C ASN A 58 0.28 14.17 -5.85
N VAL A 59 0.34 14.47 -4.54
CA VAL A 59 0.27 13.45 -3.50
C VAL A 59 -1.17 12.97 -3.35
N VAL A 60 -1.35 11.66 -3.45
CA VAL A 60 -2.60 11.00 -3.08
C VAL A 60 -2.61 10.79 -1.57
N SER A 61 -3.48 11.52 -0.87
CA SER A 61 -3.64 11.35 0.58
C SER A 61 -4.52 10.14 0.86
N VAL A 62 -3.96 9.14 1.56
CA VAL A 62 -4.71 7.93 1.97
C VAL A 62 -5.90 8.31 2.85
N GLN A 63 -5.75 9.31 3.71
CA GLN A 63 -6.84 9.82 4.55
C GLN A 63 -7.99 10.39 3.72
N HIS A 64 -7.68 11.12 2.63
CA HIS A 64 -8.71 11.65 1.73
C HIS A 64 -9.39 10.55 0.91
N LEU A 65 -8.67 9.49 0.54
CA LEU A 65 -9.27 8.34 -0.14
C LEU A 65 -10.20 7.52 0.75
N LEU A 66 -9.88 7.41 2.05
CA LEU A 66 -10.61 6.58 3.01
C LEU A 66 -11.81 7.28 3.66
N ARG A 67 -11.80 8.62 3.74
CA ARG A 67 -12.86 9.37 4.41
C ARG A 67 -14.14 9.32 3.57
N ARG A 68 -14.98 8.31 3.84
CA ARG A 68 -16.36 8.25 3.35
C ARG A 68 -17.12 9.50 3.84
N ALA A 69 -17.40 10.42 2.93
CA ALA A 69 -18.58 11.29 2.96
C ALA A 69 -18.89 12.08 4.26
N LEU A 70 -17.91 12.36 5.13
CA LEU A 70 -18.11 13.20 6.31
C LEU A 70 -17.04 14.29 6.34
N ASP A 71 -17.55 15.51 6.21
CA ASP A 71 -16.90 16.82 6.32
C ASP A 71 -16.33 17.40 5.03
N ASP A 72 -16.92 18.55 4.66
CA ASP A 72 -16.45 19.63 3.77
C ASP A 72 -14.94 19.55 3.46
N VAL A 73 -14.58 18.84 2.39
CA VAL A 73 -13.20 18.81 1.91
C VAL A 73 -13.00 20.03 1.01
N PRO A 74 -12.09 20.97 1.37
CA PRO A 74 -11.89 22.19 0.59
C PRO A 74 -11.41 21.84 -0.83
N GLU A 75 -12.09 22.42 -1.82
CA GLU A 75 -11.77 22.37 -3.24
C GLU A 75 -10.31 22.75 -3.48
N THR A 76 -9.44 21.75 -3.48
CA THR A 76 -8.05 21.91 -3.86
C THR A 76 -7.81 21.00 -5.05
N LYS A 77 -7.11 21.52 -6.07
CA LYS A 77 -6.70 20.84 -7.31
C LYS A 77 -5.73 19.68 -7.00
N SER A 78 -6.19 18.69 -6.24
CA SER A 78 -5.41 17.55 -5.79
C SER A 78 -5.89 16.31 -6.54
N TRP A 79 -4.94 15.47 -6.96
CA TRP A 79 -5.18 14.15 -7.53
C TRP A 79 -6.09 13.25 -6.67
N SER A 80 -6.17 13.53 -5.37
CA SER A 80 -7.12 12.88 -4.45
C SER A 80 -8.60 13.09 -4.88
N GLN A 81 -8.93 14.24 -5.49
CA GLN A 81 -10.29 14.54 -5.95
C GLN A 81 -10.65 13.76 -7.22
N VAL A 82 -9.68 13.58 -8.14
CA VAL A 82 -9.87 12.77 -9.35
C VAL A 82 -10.21 11.34 -8.94
N LEU A 83 -9.42 10.76 -8.02
CA LEU A 83 -9.69 9.44 -7.48
C LEU A 83 -11.03 9.37 -6.72
N TYR A 84 -11.35 10.38 -5.90
CA TYR A 84 -12.63 10.42 -5.19
C TYR A 84 -13.83 10.43 -6.16
N ASN A 85 -13.78 11.26 -7.21
CA ASN A 85 -14.84 11.40 -8.20
C ASN A 85 -14.98 10.13 -9.06
N THR A 86 -13.87 9.55 -9.50
CA THR A 86 -13.86 8.34 -10.34
C THR A 86 -14.37 7.11 -9.59
N PHE A 87 -13.98 6.95 -8.32
CA PHE A 87 -14.40 5.81 -7.50
C PHE A 87 -15.63 6.11 -6.63
N ALA A 88 -16.24 7.30 -6.76
CA ALA A 88 -17.42 7.75 -6.02
C ALA A 88 -17.36 7.48 -4.50
N GLY A 89 -16.18 7.66 -3.89
CA GLY A 89 -15.96 7.39 -2.46
C GLY A 89 -16.00 5.90 -2.04
N LYS A 90 -15.86 4.95 -2.98
CA LYS A 90 -15.92 3.50 -2.73
C LYS A 90 -14.56 2.79 -2.71
N ILE A 91 -13.44 3.50 -2.77
CA ILE A 91 -12.14 2.86 -2.51
C ILE A 91 -12.07 2.47 -1.04
N THR A 92 -12.00 1.16 -0.78
CA THR A 92 -11.72 0.63 0.55
C THR A 92 -10.21 0.49 0.76
N LEU A 93 -9.76 0.50 2.01
CA LEU A 93 -8.36 0.27 2.36
C LEU A 93 -7.81 -1.03 1.76
N ASP A 94 -8.65 -2.06 1.67
CA ASP A 94 -8.27 -3.36 1.10
C ASP A 94 -7.90 -3.27 -0.39
N VAL A 95 -8.50 -2.35 -1.14
CA VAL A 95 -8.16 -2.11 -2.56
C VAL A 95 -6.77 -1.51 -2.66
N LEU A 96 -6.45 -0.51 -1.83
CA LEU A 96 -5.12 0.09 -1.78
C LEU A 96 -4.07 -0.94 -1.37
N ARG A 97 -4.36 -1.78 -0.36
CA ARG A 97 -3.47 -2.86 0.07
C ARG A 97 -3.26 -3.90 -1.03
N MET A 98 -4.32 -4.27 -1.74
CA MET A 98 -4.23 -5.20 -2.87
C MET A 98 -3.37 -4.62 -3.99
N TRP A 99 -3.54 -3.34 -4.31
CA TRP A 99 -2.71 -2.65 -5.29
C TRP A 99 -1.22 -2.66 -4.89
N VAL A 100 -0.90 -2.28 -3.65
CA VAL A 100 0.48 -2.32 -3.12
C VAL A 100 1.05 -3.74 -3.21
N ALA A 101 0.26 -4.76 -2.83
CA ALA A 101 0.70 -6.15 -2.86
C ALA A 101 0.93 -6.68 -4.29
N SER A 102 0.21 -6.14 -5.28
CA SER A 102 0.36 -6.51 -6.69
C SER A 102 1.47 -5.76 -7.42
N ALA A 103 1.99 -4.67 -6.84
CA ALA A 103 2.97 -3.82 -7.49
C ALA A 103 4.38 -4.41 -7.43
N ASP A 104 5.13 -4.29 -8.53
CA ASP A 104 6.57 -4.58 -8.54
C ASP A 104 7.33 -3.44 -7.85
N TYR A 105 7.77 -3.68 -6.62
CA TYR A 105 8.46 -2.69 -5.78
C TYR A 105 9.93 -2.48 -6.16
N THR A 106 10.49 -3.30 -7.06
CA THR A 106 11.90 -3.19 -7.47
C THR A 106 12.17 -1.95 -8.32
N HIS A 107 11.13 -1.41 -8.94
CA HIS A 107 11.15 -0.22 -9.77
C HIS A 107 10.23 0.87 -9.18
N ASP A 108 10.25 2.06 -9.79
CA ASP A 108 9.29 3.09 -9.48
C ASP A 108 7.89 2.65 -9.94
N ILE A 109 6.89 2.83 -9.07
CA ILE A 109 5.51 2.36 -9.26
C ILE A 109 4.61 3.55 -9.57
N THR A 110 3.93 3.54 -10.71
CA THR A 110 2.92 4.54 -11.02
C THR A 110 1.56 4.17 -10.41
N ILE A 111 0.96 5.08 -9.65
CA ILE A 111 -0.45 4.94 -9.23
C ILE A 111 -1.37 5.48 -10.32
N SER A 112 -2.28 4.65 -10.80
CA SER A 112 -3.24 5.02 -11.84
C SER A 112 -4.64 4.50 -11.56
N VAL A 113 -5.66 5.18 -12.10
CA VAL A 113 -7.05 4.73 -12.03
C VAL A 113 -7.21 3.29 -12.53
N PRO A 114 -6.65 2.87 -13.68
CA PRO A 114 -6.77 1.48 -14.13
C PRO A 114 -6.16 0.47 -13.17
N ALA A 115 -5.00 0.76 -12.57
CA ALA A 115 -4.35 -0.13 -11.61
C ALA A 115 -5.19 -0.31 -10.34
N LEU A 116 -5.85 0.74 -9.86
CA LEU A 116 -6.75 0.68 -8.71
C LEU A 116 -8.06 -0.05 -9.06
N GLN A 117 -8.57 0.09 -10.28
CA GLN A 117 -9.74 -0.64 -10.77
C GLN A 117 -9.46 -2.15 -10.80
N GLU A 118 -8.29 -2.56 -11.30
CA GLU A 118 -7.87 -3.96 -11.32
C GLU A 118 -7.73 -4.56 -9.91
N ALA A 119 -7.13 -3.80 -8.98
CA ALA A 119 -7.05 -4.20 -7.58
C ALA A 119 -8.44 -4.33 -6.96
N GLN A 120 -9.36 -3.43 -7.29
CA GLN A 120 -10.74 -3.45 -6.82
C GLN A 120 -11.48 -4.70 -7.31
N ASP A 121 -11.39 -5.01 -8.59
CA ASP A 121 -12.01 -6.19 -9.19
C ASP A 121 -11.46 -7.47 -8.58
N THR A 122 -10.16 -7.51 -8.31
CA THR A 122 -9.50 -8.62 -7.61
C THR A 122 -10.09 -8.78 -6.21
N VAL A 123 -10.13 -7.71 -5.39
CA VAL A 123 -10.75 -7.76 -4.05
C VAL A 123 -12.21 -8.25 -4.11
N TYR A 124 -13.01 -7.76 -5.05
CA TYR A 124 -14.40 -8.22 -5.18
C TYR A 124 -14.51 -9.70 -5.57
N ARG A 125 -13.65 -10.19 -6.48
CA ARG A 125 -13.58 -11.62 -6.83
C ARG A 125 -13.25 -12.48 -5.62
N TRP A 126 -12.18 -12.15 -4.89
CA TRP A 126 -11.79 -12.86 -3.66
C TRP A 126 -12.92 -12.87 -2.63
N ARG A 127 -13.57 -11.73 -2.39
CA ARG A 127 -14.69 -11.64 -1.44
C ARG A 127 -15.88 -12.51 -1.85
N SER A 128 -16.19 -12.58 -3.15
CA SER A 128 -17.29 -13.42 -3.64
C SER A 128 -16.97 -14.90 -3.56
N MET A 129 -15.73 -15.30 -3.86
CA MET A 129 -15.27 -16.69 -3.67
C MET A 129 -15.31 -17.11 -2.20
N LEU A 130 -14.80 -16.27 -1.30
CA LEU A 130 -14.82 -16.54 0.14
C LEU A 130 -16.25 -16.61 0.69
N ARG A 131 -17.15 -15.73 0.25
CA ARG A 131 -18.58 -15.81 0.61
C ARG A 131 -19.23 -17.10 0.13
N PHE A 132 -18.91 -17.54 -1.08
CA PHE A 132 -19.42 -18.81 -1.61
C PHE A 132 -18.93 -19.99 -0.78
N ILE A 133 -17.62 -20.09 -0.52
CA ILE A 133 -17.04 -21.16 0.31
C ILE A 133 -17.65 -21.16 1.71
N LEU A 134 -17.80 -19.98 2.32
CA LEU A 134 -18.42 -19.84 3.64
C LEU A 134 -19.89 -20.29 3.64
N GLY A 135 -20.63 -19.98 2.58
CA GLY A 135 -22.01 -20.45 2.39
C GLY A 135 -22.11 -21.96 2.24
N CYS A 136 -21.13 -22.60 1.58
CA CYS A 136 -21.07 -24.06 1.48
C CYS A 136 -20.85 -24.71 2.85
N ILE A 137 -19.96 -24.16 3.69
CA ILE A 137 -19.65 -24.72 5.02
C ILE A 137 -20.80 -24.49 6.01
N HIS A 138 -21.50 -23.36 5.92
CA HIS A 138 -22.59 -23.05 6.86
C HIS A 138 -23.80 -23.98 6.73
N ASN A 139 -23.96 -24.66 5.59
CA ASN A 139 -25.11 -25.52 5.34
C ASN A 139 -25.03 -26.90 6.05
N ASP A 140 -23.85 -27.28 6.56
CA ASP A 140 -23.66 -28.57 7.24
C ASP A 140 -24.34 -28.59 8.62
N GLU A 141 -24.53 -27.46 9.30
CA GLU A 141 -25.23 -27.40 10.60
C GLU A 141 -26.75 -27.56 10.50
N ILE A 142 -27.32 -27.41 9.29
CA ILE A 142 -28.78 -27.49 9.07
C ILE A 142 -29.22 -28.94 8.77
N VAL A 143 -28.34 -29.77 8.23
CA VAL A 143 -28.63 -31.18 7.91
C VAL A 143 -28.67 -32.06 9.17
N ASP A 144 -27.94 -31.69 10.23
CA ASP A 144 -27.96 -32.40 11.52
C ASP A 144 -29.19 -32.06 12.40
N ARG A 145 -30.12 -31.23 11.91
CA ARG A 145 -31.37 -30.83 12.62
C ARG A 145 -32.66 -31.34 11.97
N VAL A 146 -32.59 -32.35 11.11
CA VAL A 146 -33.75 -33.08 10.56
C VAL A 146 -33.62 -34.57 10.91
#